data_AF-A0A968HY12-F1
#
_entry.id   AF-A0A968HY12-F1
#
_cell.length_a   1.000
_cell.length_b   1.000
_cell.length_c   1.000
_cell.angle_alpha   90.00
_cell.angle_beta   90.00
_cell.angle_gamma   90.00
#
_symmetry.space_group_name_H-M   'P 1'
#
loop_
_entity.id
_entity.type
_entity.pdbx_description
1 polymer ?
#
loop_
_entity_poly.entity_id
_entity_poly.type
_entity_poly.pdbx_seq_one_letter_code
_entity_poly.pdbx_strand_id
1 'polypeptide(L)'
;MELLDRGRLLTEQSHPLSHDLDQLSPAEFVALCHQADREAIAAVEQISASLAAAITLVTRSLRQGGRLFYIGAGTSGRLGVLDAAECPPLLH
;
A
#
# COMPACT_ATOMS: atom_id res chain seq x y z
N MET A 1 -16.98 -26.57 0.54
CA MET A 1 -16.26 -25.29 0.74
C MET A 1 -16.67 -24.39 -0.40
N GLU A 2 -17.63 -23.49 -0.18
CA GLU A 2 -17.99 -22.49 -1.20
C GLU A 2 -16.74 -21.66 -1.49
N LEU A 3 -16.32 -21.64 -2.75
CA LEU A 3 -15.37 -20.66 -3.25
C LEU A 3 -16.07 -19.30 -3.12
N LEU A 4 -15.68 -18.53 -2.12
CA LEU A 4 -16.09 -17.13 -1.98
C LEU A 4 -15.86 -16.42 -3.33
N ASP A 5 -16.92 -15.87 -3.92
CA ASP A 5 -16.80 -15.06 -5.14
C ASP A 5 -15.96 -13.81 -4.84
N ARG A 6 -14.73 -13.83 -5.36
CA ARG A 6 -13.73 -12.77 -5.20
C ARG A 6 -13.82 -11.71 -6.30
N GLY A 7 -14.54 -11.96 -7.39
CA GLY A 7 -14.57 -11.06 -8.57
C GLY A 7 -15.16 -9.68 -8.29
N ARG A 8 -15.92 -9.53 -7.20
CA ARG A 8 -16.43 -8.24 -6.73
C ARG A 8 -15.39 -7.37 -6.00
N LEU A 9 -14.27 -7.95 -5.57
CA LEU A 9 -13.21 -7.18 -4.90
C LEU A 9 -12.42 -6.41 -5.95
N LEU A 10 -12.28 -5.10 -5.77
CA LEU A 10 -11.53 -4.24 -6.71
C LEU A 10 -10.10 -4.77 -6.97
N THR A 11 -9.45 -5.34 -5.95
CA THR A 11 -8.09 -5.89 -6.05
C THR A 11 -7.99 -7.18 -6.87
N GLU A 12 -9.12 -7.82 -7.16
CA GLU A 12 -9.20 -9.08 -7.91
C GLU A 12 -9.80 -8.87 -9.31
N GLN A 13 -10.13 -7.63 -9.67
CA GLN A 13 -10.61 -7.24 -10.99
C GLN A 13 -9.45 -6.95 -11.94
N SER A 14 -9.63 -7.28 -13.21
CA SER A 14 -8.68 -6.89 -14.25
C SER A 14 -8.69 -5.38 -14.46
N HIS A 15 -7.52 -4.79 -14.62
CA HIS A 15 -7.40 -3.38 -14.94
C HIS A 15 -7.80 -3.15 -16.41
N PRO A 16 -8.64 -2.16 -16.75
CA PRO A 16 -9.09 -1.95 -18.13
C PRO A 16 -7.95 -1.69 -19.12
N LEU A 17 -6.88 -1.03 -18.67
CA LEU A 17 -5.69 -0.75 -19.49
C LEU A 17 -4.74 -1.94 -19.64
N SER A 18 -5.01 -3.08 -19.01
CA SER A 18 -4.12 -4.26 -19.03
C SER A 18 -4.66 -5.42 -19.88
N HIS A 19 -5.68 -5.20 -20.72
CA HIS A 19 -6.29 -6.26 -21.54
C HIS A 19 -5.31 -6.89 -22.54
N ASP A 20 -4.48 -6.06 -23.20
CA ASP A 20 -3.49 -6.49 -24.20
C ASP A 20 -2.05 -6.35 -23.67
N LEU A 21 -1.86 -6.53 -22.36
CA LEU A 21 -0.59 -6.26 -21.68
C LEU A 21 0.57 -7.12 -22.23
N ASP A 22 0.28 -8.33 -22.71
CA ASP A 22 1.22 -9.26 -23.33
C ASP A 22 1.64 -8.88 -24.76
N GLN A 23 0.92 -7.95 -25.39
CA GLN A 23 1.19 -7.45 -26.73
C GLN A 23 1.96 -6.12 -26.74
N LEU A 24 2.15 -5.49 -25.58
CA LEU A 24 2.86 -4.22 -25.45
C LEU A 24 4.36 -4.40 -25.72
N SER A 25 4.96 -3.42 -26.39
CA SER A 25 6.43 -3.30 -26.39
C SER A 25 6.94 -3.01 -24.97
N PRO A 26 8.21 -3.30 -24.65
CA PRO A 26 8.78 -3.00 -23.34
C PRO A 26 8.64 -1.52 -22.94
N ALA A 27 8.73 -0.59 -23.89
CA ALA A 27 8.58 0.84 -23.62
C ALA A 27 7.14 1.19 -23.22
N GLU A 28 6.15 0.63 -23.91
CA GLU A 28 4.72 0.83 -23.60
C GLU A 28 4.35 0.20 -22.26
N PHE A 29 4.87 -1.00 -21.96
CA PHE A 29 4.67 -1.65 -20.68
C PHE A 29 5.20 -0.81 -19.51
N VAL A 30 6.44 -0.30 -19.62
CA VAL A 30 7.02 0.59 -18.60
C VAL A 30 6.20 1.87 -18.45
N ALA A 31 5.73 2.46 -19.56
CA ALA A 31 4.87 3.64 -19.51
C ALA A 31 3.53 3.37 -18.79
N LEU A 32 2.94 2.19 -19.01
CA LEU A 32 1.73 1.74 -18.33
C LEU A 32 1.97 1.55 -16.81
N CYS A 33 3.07 0.91 -16.41
CA CYS A 33 3.41 0.77 -14.99
C CYS A 33 3.57 2.14 -14.30
N HIS A 34 4.31 3.07 -14.91
CA HIS A 34 4.46 4.42 -14.35
C HIS A 34 3.13 5.18 -14.28
N GLN A 35 2.20 4.94 -15.20
CA GLN A 35 0.85 5.51 -15.11
C GLN A 35 0.10 4.97 -13.88
N ALA A 36 0.16 3.67 -13.64
CA ALA A 36 -0.43 3.05 -12.45
C ALA A 36 0.22 3.54 -11.14
N ASP A 37 1.54 3.73 -11.11
CA ASP A 37 2.24 4.29 -9.96
C ASP A 37 1.76 5.72 -9.63
N ARG A 38 1.55 6.56 -10.66
CA ARG A 38 1.00 7.92 -10.48
C ARG A 38 -0.41 7.88 -9.89
N GLU A 39 -1.24 6.94 -10.33
CA GLU A 39 -2.60 6.77 -9.80
C GLU A 39 -2.57 6.33 -8.32
N ALA A 40 -1.65 5.44 -7.95
CA ALA A 40 -1.45 5.06 -6.55
C ALA A 40 -1.05 6.25 -5.68
N ILE A 41 -0.12 7.10 -6.15
CA ILE A 41 0.28 8.33 -5.45
C ILE A 41 -0.90 9.31 -5.31
N ALA A 42 -1.67 9.51 -6.38
CA ALA A 42 -2.85 10.37 -6.35
C ALA A 42 -3.92 9.85 -5.37
N ALA A 43 -4.11 8.53 -5.25
CA ALA A 43 -5.02 7.94 -4.27
C ALA A 43 -4.55 8.19 -2.83
N VAL A 44 -3.24 8.19 -2.58
CA VAL A 44 -2.66 8.55 -1.27
C VAL A 44 -2.94 10.03 -0.94
N GLU A 45 -2.82 10.92 -1.92
CA GLU A 45 -3.12 12.36 -1.74
C GLU A 45 -4.58 12.58 -1.28
N GLN A 46 -5.53 11.84 -1.86
CA GLN A 46 -6.95 11.92 -1.52
C GLN A 46 -7.26 11.54 -0.05
N ILE A 47 -6.40 10.74 0.60
CA ILE A 47 -6.57 10.33 2.00
C ILE A 47 -5.65 11.08 2.97
N SER A 48 -5.00 12.15 2.53
CA SER A 48 -4.02 12.94 3.31
C SER A 48 -4.53 13.37 4.70
N ALA A 49 -5.80 13.78 4.82
CA ALA A 49 -6.40 14.15 6.10
C ALA A 49 -6.47 12.96 7.08
N SER A 50 -6.85 11.78 6.60
CA SER A 50 -6.88 10.55 7.40
C SER A 50 -5.48 10.10 7.81
N LEU A 51 -4.49 10.23 6.91
CA LEU A 51 -3.09 9.99 7.23
C LEU A 51 -2.57 10.94 8.32
N ALA A 52 -2.87 12.24 8.23
CA ALA A 52 -2.50 13.22 9.25
C ALA A 52 -3.11 12.89 10.63
N ALA A 53 -4.37 12.43 10.65
CA ALA A 53 -5.01 11.96 11.87
C ALA A 53 -4.32 10.72 12.45
N ALA A 54 -3.98 9.74 11.60
CA ALA A 54 -3.25 8.54 12.02
C ALA A 54 -1.87 8.88 12.61
N ILE A 55 -1.11 9.77 11.96
CA ILE A 55 0.19 10.26 12.45
C ILE A 55 0.04 10.90 13.83
N THR A 56 -1.00 11.72 14.02
CA THR A 56 -1.28 12.37 15.32
C THR A 56 -1.53 11.33 16.42
N LEU A 57 -2.34 10.31 16.14
CA LEU A 57 -2.66 9.24 17.09
C LEU A 57 -1.43 8.41 17.45
N VAL A 58 -0.66 7.98 16.45
CA VAL A 58 0.56 7.18 16.62
C VAL A 58 1.60 7.98 17.40
N THR A 59 1.84 9.25 17.03
CA THR A 59 2.79 10.13 17.71
C THR A 59 2.41 10.30 19.19
N ARG A 60 1.12 10.51 19.49
CA ARG A 60 0.64 10.61 20.87
C ARG A 60 0.90 9.31 21.65
N SER A 61 0.62 8.15 21.05
CA SER A 61 0.87 6.85 21.68
C SER A 61 2.34 6.63 21.99
N LEU A 62 3.23 6.86 21.00
CA LEU A 62 4.67 6.68 21.17
C LEU A 62 5.25 7.62 22.24
N ARG A 63 4.81 8.90 22.27
CA ARG A 63 5.22 9.85 23.33
C ARG A 63 4.79 9.44 24.74
N GLN A 64 3.77 8.60 24.87
CA GLN A 64 3.28 8.08 26.15
C GLN A 64 3.90 6.72 26.49
N GLY A 65 4.97 6.30 25.80
CA GLY A 65 5.60 4.99 25.99
C GLY A 65 4.82 3.83 25.36
N GLY A 66 3.87 4.14 24.47
CA GLY A 66 3.14 3.16 23.68
C GLY A 66 3.99 2.52 22.58
N ARG A 67 3.37 1.62 21.82
CA ARG A 67 4.03 0.87 20.74
C ARG A 67 3.13 0.86 19.50
N LEU A 68 3.75 0.92 18.33
CA LEU A 68 3.09 0.72 17.03
C LEU A 68 3.31 -0.73 16.59
N PHE A 69 2.24 -1.40 16.19
CA PHE A 69 2.30 -2.77 15.67
C PHE A 69 1.76 -2.82 14.25
N TYR A 70 2.54 -3.38 13.33
CA TYR A 70 2.09 -3.76 12.00
C TYR A 70 1.73 -5.25 11.98
N ILE A 71 0.57 -5.59 11.43
CA ILE A 71 0.09 -6.97 11.34
C ILE A 71 -0.36 -7.22 9.90
N GLY A 72 0.21 -8.24 9.26
CA GLY A 72 -0.12 -8.60 7.88
C GLY A 72 0.58 -9.87 7.42
N ALA A 73 0.15 -10.39 6.27
CA ALA A 73 0.75 -11.55 5.61
C ALA A 73 1.36 -11.16 4.24
N GLY A 74 2.24 -12.01 3.71
CA GLY A 74 2.80 -11.82 2.36
C GLY A 74 3.57 -10.51 2.19
N THR A 75 3.25 -9.76 1.14
CA THR A 75 3.90 -8.47 0.83
C THR A 75 3.61 -7.42 1.91
N SER A 76 2.36 -7.28 2.35
CA SER A 76 1.98 -6.28 3.36
C SER A 76 2.68 -6.51 4.70
N GLY A 77 2.82 -7.77 5.14
CA GLY A 77 3.58 -8.09 6.36
C GLY A 77 5.07 -7.75 6.23
N ARG A 78 5.68 -8.04 5.08
CA ARG A 78 7.09 -7.71 4.82
C ARG A 78 7.35 -6.20 4.73
N LEU A 79 6.42 -5.42 4.18
CA LEU A 79 6.49 -3.96 4.20
C LEU A 79 6.44 -3.40 5.64
N GLY A 80 5.58 -3.95 6.50
CA GLY A 80 5.53 -3.56 7.91
C GLY A 80 6.83 -3.88 8.66
N VAL A 81 7.46 -5.03 8.38
CA VAL A 81 8.77 -5.37 8.95
C VAL A 81 9.86 -4.42 8.46
N LEU A 82 9.85 -4.08 7.16
CA LEU A 82 10.80 -3.14 6.57
C LEU A 82 10.72 -1.75 7.25
N ASP A 83 9.52 -1.19 7.35
CA ASP A 83 9.30 0.12 8.00
C ASP A 83 9.75 0.12 9.47
N ALA A 84 9.37 -0.92 10.21
CA ALA A 84 9.78 -1.05 11.62
C ALA A 84 11.30 -1.20 11.80
N ALA A 85 12.00 -1.83 10.84
CA ALA A 85 13.45 -2.00 10.88
C ALA A 85 14.22 -0.72 10.51
N GLU A 86 13.63 0.15 9.68
CA GLU A 86 14.18 1.46 9.32
C GLU A 86 14.02 2.51 10.42
N CYS A 87 13.18 2.25 11.42
CA CYS A 87 13.11 2.99 12.66
C CYS A 87 14.11 2.37 13.68
N PRO A 88 15.39 2.82 13.75
CA PRO A 88 16.32 2.36 14.78
C PRO A 88 15.73 2.54 16.18
N PRO A 89 16.28 1.89 17.23
CA PRO A 89 15.79 2.01 18.60
C PRO A 89 15.90 3.42 19.21
N LEU A 90 16.20 4.44 18.39
CA LEU A 90 16.44 5.86 18.68
C LEU A 90 15.18 6.68 19.00
N LEU A 91 14.10 6.07 19.51
CA LEU A 91 13.24 6.81 20.45
C LEU A 91 13.90 6.80 21.86
N HIS A 92 15.20 7.12 21.93
CA HIS A 92 15.92 7.43 23.17
C HIS A 92 15.68 8.88 23.55
#